data_AF-T0FQS6-F1
#
_entry.id   AF-T0FQS6-F1
#
_cell.length_a   1.000
_cell.length_b   1.000
_cell.length_c   1.000
_cell.angle_alpha   90.00
_cell.angle_beta   90.00
_cell.angle_gamma   90.00
#
_symmetry.space_group_name_H-M   'P 1'
#
loop_
_entity.id
_entity.type
_entity.pdbx_description
1 polymer ?
#
loop_
_entity_poly.entity_id
_entity_poly.type
_entity_poly.pdbx_seq_one_letter_code
_entity_poly.pdbx_strand_id
1 'polypeptide(L)'
;MLNFKHLSFVHPSLFNLFFSDFSSSKSKKEDFSNVLDDWIRISNGVCGVLTLSFDRGRSLEEIASVGYGEDGFFYSFLSRSTGNLDRLNSNSDFFPFWFSSTEHNLFHPNSVGCLVGAIRGDSFLEGFFLVEFLEKPSDAIITLWALLSKIISDSPRSNVSILRAHSSSSVSTDFKKESVGEFLAEACGILPLPDWLKSKNSWVRISGPSGSGKKTLGKWLHRNLSPEKGILVIGFLPEQISKLEKSLDEWIRMTDSGSILIEGTEKFSSIHQKFFFKLLSEESVDYKLIFTETQGVESFEIFKPFREFLLQRTIFIPSLNSFHSPQINSLVQLILEELKESMGREDLRLSEKNLQKILNMNFDKNLSSLRNLLEESILSSSGSEIEILDRKEIRDRVLTIPDSEDLDLRTAVEAVERQKILLAQKLFGGNQIRMARALGISRGSLQYKLKQLEID
;
A
#
# COMPACT_ATOMS: atom_id res chain seq x y z
N MET A 1 2.75 24.59 -31.27
CA MET A 1 2.23 23.41 -30.54
C MET A 1 2.00 22.30 -31.55
N LEU A 2 2.90 21.32 -31.60
CA LEU A 2 2.71 20.11 -32.42
C LEU A 2 1.62 19.27 -31.76
N ASN A 3 0.51 19.08 -32.46
CA ASN A 3 -0.67 18.38 -31.98
C ASN A 3 -0.55 16.90 -32.40
N PHE A 4 -0.09 16.04 -31.49
CA PHE A 4 0.02 14.60 -31.73
C PHE A 4 -1.36 13.94 -31.55
N LYS A 5 -2.20 14.03 -32.59
CA LYS A 5 -3.42 13.21 -32.68
C LYS A 5 -3.07 11.81 -33.19
N HIS A 6 -3.42 10.82 -32.40
CA HIS A 6 -3.47 9.38 -32.71
C HIS A 6 -2.14 8.66 -32.98
N LEU A 7 -1.47 8.29 -31.89
CA LEU A 7 -0.79 6.99 -31.80
C LEU A 7 -1.75 6.04 -31.07
N SER A 8 -2.40 5.14 -31.81
CA SER A 8 -3.37 4.15 -31.27
C SER A 8 -2.73 2.99 -30.49
N PHE A 9 -1.46 3.13 -30.07
CA PHE A 9 -0.67 2.06 -29.48
C PHE A 9 0.09 2.44 -28.21
N VAL A 10 -0.12 3.65 -27.67
CA VAL A 10 0.65 4.17 -26.53
C VAL A 10 -0.31 4.51 -25.40
N HIS A 11 -0.24 3.78 -24.30
CA HIS A 11 -1.08 4.01 -23.12
C HIS A 11 -0.89 5.46 -22.60
N PRO A 12 -1.95 6.19 -22.19
CA PRO A 12 -1.83 7.58 -21.72
C PRO A 12 -0.81 7.78 -20.57
N SER A 13 -0.58 6.76 -19.74
CA SER A 13 0.41 6.79 -18.66
C SER A 13 1.86 6.93 -19.15
N LEU A 14 2.18 6.52 -20.38
CA LEU A 14 3.51 6.72 -20.97
C LEU A 14 3.82 8.20 -21.18
N PHE A 15 2.81 8.98 -21.59
CA PHE A 15 2.95 10.41 -21.81
C PHE A 15 2.94 11.20 -20.50
N ASN A 16 2.25 10.71 -19.48
CA ASN A 16 2.28 11.34 -18.15
C ASN A 16 3.72 11.44 -17.63
N LEU A 17 4.54 10.39 -17.80
CA LEU A 17 5.94 10.42 -17.36
C LEU A 17 6.77 11.58 -17.95
N PHE A 18 6.47 11.98 -19.19
CA PHE A 18 7.18 13.07 -19.88
C PHE A 18 6.53 14.45 -19.73
N PHE A 19 5.20 14.50 -19.54
CA PHE A 19 4.42 15.73 -19.75
C PHE A 19 3.55 16.14 -18.56
N SER A 20 3.47 15.38 -17.46
CA SER A 20 2.73 15.82 -16.27
C SER A 20 3.58 16.64 -15.30
N ASP A 21 2.99 17.68 -14.73
CA ASP A 21 3.57 18.47 -13.63
C ASP A 21 3.56 17.64 -12.34
N PHE A 22 4.62 16.87 -12.11
CA PHE A 22 4.74 16.03 -10.92
C PHE A 22 5.01 16.89 -9.67
N SER A 23 4.16 16.76 -8.64
CA SER A 23 4.31 17.43 -7.34
C SER A 23 5.37 16.77 -6.44
N SER A 24 5.81 15.54 -6.72
CA SER A 24 6.84 14.83 -5.95
C SER A 24 7.67 13.85 -6.79
N SER A 25 8.89 13.53 -6.36
CA SER A 25 9.77 12.54 -7.03
C SER A 25 9.36 11.08 -6.80
N LYS A 26 8.55 10.81 -5.75
CA LYS A 26 8.03 9.46 -5.44
C LYS A 26 6.97 9.00 -6.44
N SER A 27 6.07 9.88 -6.88
CA SER A 27 5.01 9.50 -7.82
C SER A 27 5.57 9.09 -9.20
N LYS A 28 6.62 9.76 -9.70
CA LYS A 28 7.26 9.43 -10.98
C LYS A 28 7.79 7.98 -11.06
N LYS A 29 8.34 7.47 -9.96
CA LYS A 29 9.01 6.16 -9.92
C LYS A 29 8.00 5.01 -9.82
N GLU A 30 6.94 5.21 -9.04
CA GLU A 30 5.81 4.28 -8.94
C GLU A 30 4.98 4.28 -10.25
N ASP A 31 4.86 5.42 -10.92
CA ASP A 31 4.23 5.47 -12.24
C ASP A 31 5.08 4.74 -13.30
N PHE A 32 6.40 4.80 -13.21
CA PHE A 32 7.28 4.07 -14.12
C PHE A 32 7.19 2.54 -13.94
N SER A 33 7.11 2.05 -12.70
CA SER A 33 7.01 0.60 -12.45
C SER A 33 5.76 -0.01 -13.07
N ASN A 34 4.63 0.72 -13.04
CA ASN A 34 3.37 0.29 -13.63
C ASN A 34 3.39 0.23 -15.18
N VAL A 35 4.36 0.87 -15.82
CA VAL A 35 4.44 1.04 -17.29
C VAL A 35 5.69 0.36 -17.87
N LEU A 36 6.47 -0.35 -17.05
CA LEU A 36 7.73 -0.99 -17.46
C LEU A 36 7.55 -1.99 -18.62
N ASP A 37 6.47 -2.78 -18.62
CA ASP A 37 6.18 -3.75 -19.71
C ASP A 37 5.99 -3.04 -21.06
N ASP A 38 5.25 -1.92 -21.07
CA ASP A 38 5.04 -1.15 -22.30
C ASP A 38 6.36 -0.53 -22.81
N TRP A 39 7.22 -0.08 -21.90
CA TRP A 39 8.56 0.46 -22.23
C TRP A 39 9.49 -0.59 -22.83
N ILE A 40 9.51 -1.79 -22.26
CA ILE A 40 10.30 -2.92 -22.78
C ILE A 40 9.80 -3.27 -24.18
N ARG A 41 8.49 -3.34 -24.39
CA ARG A 41 7.90 -3.62 -25.72
C ARG A 41 8.23 -2.55 -26.75
N ILE A 42 8.09 -1.26 -26.42
CA ILE A 42 8.37 -0.15 -27.35
C ILE A 42 9.85 -0.08 -27.74
N SER A 43 10.74 -0.41 -26.80
CA SER A 43 12.17 -0.48 -27.08
C SER A 43 12.63 -1.76 -27.77
N ASN A 44 11.71 -2.71 -28.04
CA ASN A 44 12.00 -4.02 -28.60
C ASN A 44 12.89 -4.89 -27.69
N GLY A 45 12.78 -4.72 -26.37
CA GLY A 45 13.38 -5.57 -25.36
C GLY A 45 12.54 -6.82 -25.09
N VAL A 46 13.16 -7.83 -24.47
CA VAL A 46 12.53 -9.14 -24.21
C VAL A 46 12.20 -9.33 -22.73
N CYS A 47 13.15 -8.97 -21.86
CA CYS A 47 13.04 -9.10 -20.42
C CYS A 47 13.58 -7.81 -19.77
N GLY A 48 13.04 -7.43 -18.62
CA GLY A 48 13.60 -6.30 -17.89
C GLY A 48 13.15 -6.21 -16.44
N VAL A 49 14.05 -5.68 -15.62
CA VAL A 49 13.88 -5.53 -14.17
C VAL A 49 14.06 -4.06 -13.82
N LEU A 50 13.21 -3.57 -12.94
CA LEU A 50 13.36 -2.29 -12.27
C LEU A 50 13.62 -2.54 -10.79
N THR A 51 14.73 -2.00 -10.31
CA THR A 51 15.16 -2.08 -8.92
C THR A 51 15.20 -0.67 -8.36
N LEU A 52 14.55 -0.40 -7.23
CA LEU A 52 14.75 0.86 -6.50
C LEU A 52 15.12 0.58 -5.05
N SER A 53 15.76 1.57 -4.44
CA SER A 53 16.10 1.60 -3.05
C SER A 53 15.07 2.41 -2.27
N PHE A 54 14.60 1.83 -1.17
CA PHE A 54 13.73 2.49 -0.21
C PHE A 54 14.51 3.06 1.00
N ASP A 55 15.82 2.81 1.10
CA ASP A 55 16.66 3.06 2.27
C ASP A 55 17.90 3.93 1.99
N ARG A 56 17.76 4.88 1.07
CA ARG A 56 18.82 5.79 0.62
C ARG A 56 20.04 5.09 -0.03
N GLY A 57 19.81 4.03 -0.81
CA GLY A 57 20.80 3.34 -1.62
C GLY A 57 21.55 2.20 -0.92
N ARG A 58 21.10 1.75 0.26
CA ARG A 58 21.78 0.68 1.01
C ARG A 58 21.34 -0.72 0.59
N SER A 59 20.07 -0.88 0.24
CA SER A 59 19.47 -2.07 -0.36
C SER A 59 18.68 -1.70 -1.61
N LEU A 60 18.72 -2.60 -2.59
CA LEU A 60 18.01 -2.45 -3.86
C LEU A 60 16.99 -3.58 -3.93
N GLU A 61 15.72 -3.22 -4.05
CA GLU A 61 14.61 -4.16 -4.13
C GLU A 61 14.03 -4.15 -5.54
N GLU A 62 13.71 -5.33 -6.05
CA GLU A 62 12.97 -5.48 -7.30
C GLU A 62 11.52 -5.00 -7.10
N ILE A 63 11.11 -4.03 -7.91
CA ILE A 63 9.78 -3.43 -7.83
C ILE A 63 8.90 -3.86 -8.99
N ALA A 64 9.53 -4.08 -10.14
CA ALA A 64 8.85 -4.63 -11.30
C ALA A 64 9.81 -5.50 -12.10
N SER A 65 9.32 -6.65 -12.55
CA SER A 65 10.00 -7.50 -13.50
C SER A 65 9.04 -7.93 -14.59
N VAL A 66 9.57 -8.03 -15.79
CA VAL A 66 8.82 -8.37 -17.00
C VAL A 66 9.63 -9.40 -17.77
N GLY A 67 8.99 -10.51 -18.11
CA GLY A 67 9.60 -11.59 -18.89
C GLY A 67 10.31 -12.66 -18.06
N TYR A 68 10.46 -12.48 -16.75
CA TYR A 68 10.99 -13.52 -15.84
C TYR A 68 9.86 -14.45 -15.39
N GLY A 69 10.15 -15.74 -15.23
CA GLY A 69 9.22 -16.73 -14.68
C GLY A 69 9.04 -16.57 -13.16
N GLU A 70 8.41 -17.57 -12.52
CA GLU A 70 8.10 -17.51 -11.07
C GLU A 70 9.33 -17.51 -10.15
N ASP A 71 10.50 -17.96 -10.64
CA ASP A 71 11.71 -18.14 -9.83
C ASP A 71 12.64 -16.91 -9.79
N GLY A 72 12.36 -15.86 -10.60
CA GLY A 72 13.24 -14.70 -10.74
C GLY A 72 14.62 -15.04 -11.32
N PHE A 73 15.46 -14.05 -11.58
CA PHE A 73 16.82 -14.27 -12.07
C PHE A 73 17.82 -13.31 -11.42
N PHE A 74 18.97 -13.84 -11.00
CA PHE A 74 20.00 -13.06 -10.32
C PHE A 74 21.15 -12.67 -11.26
N TYR A 75 21.29 -11.37 -11.49
CA TYR A 75 22.39 -10.81 -12.28
C TYR A 75 23.69 -10.69 -11.48
N SER A 76 24.42 -11.81 -11.39
CA SER A 76 25.69 -11.91 -10.66
C SER A 76 26.74 -10.87 -11.06
N PHE A 77 26.74 -10.38 -12.31
CA PHE A 77 27.68 -9.37 -12.76
C PHE A 77 27.43 -7.97 -12.14
N LEU A 78 26.29 -7.75 -11.49
CA LEU A 78 25.95 -6.54 -10.75
C LEU A 78 26.19 -6.68 -9.24
N SER A 79 26.76 -7.80 -8.77
CA SER A 79 27.14 -7.94 -7.36
C SER A 79 28.21 -6.92 -6.96
N ARG A 80 28.23 -6.51 -5.68
CA ARG A 80 29.26 -5.57 -5.18
C ARG A 80 30.70 -6.05 -5.43
N SER A 81 30.91 -7.38 -5.50
CA SER A 81 32.22 -7.97 -5.76
C SER A 81 32.78 -7.73 -7.16
N THR A 82 31.95 -7.42 -8.17
CA THR A 82 32.41 -7.18 -9.54
C THR A 82 32.81 -5.72 -9.80
N GLY A 83 32.45 -4.79 -8.90
CA GLY A 83 32.67 -3.36 -9.06
C GLY A 83 31.81 -2.69 -10.15
N ASN A 84 30.99 -3.44 -10.89
CA ASN A 84 30.10 -2.86 -11.91
C ASN A 84 28.99 -2.00 -11.29
N LEU A 85 28.54 -2.35 -10.08
CA LEU A 85 27.59 -1.51 -9.32
C LEU A 85 28.24 -0.18 -8.90
N ASP A 86 29.53 -0.19 -8.56
CA ASP A 86 30.27 1.03 -8.21
C ASP A 86 30.52 1.91 -9.44
N ARG A 87 30.69 1.29 -10.63
CA ARG A 87 30.72 2.01 -11.92
C ARG A 87 29.38 2.70 -12.22
N LEU A 88 28.26 2.02 -11.97
CA LEU A 88 26.92 2.61 -12.09
C LEU A 88 26.72 3.78 -11.11
N ASN A 89 27.25 3.65 -9.89
CA ASN A 89 27.16 4.66 -8.85
C ASN A 89 28.00 5.91 -9.18
N SER A 90 29.23 5.72 -9.65
CA SER A 90 30.18 6.81 -9.95
C SER A 90 29.86 7.62 -11.21
N ASN A 91 29.01 7.12 -12.12
CA ASN A 91 28.97 7.67 -13.49
C ASN A 91 28.48 9.12 -13.70
N SER A 92 27.59 9.78 -12.98
CA SER A 92 27.02 11.13 -13.31
C SER A 92 26.27 11.29 -14.65
N ASP A 93 26.68 10.64 -15.74
CA ASP A 93 25.96 10.63 -17.01
C ASP A 93 24.78 9.67 -16.93
N PHE A 94 23.56 10.15 -17.21
CA PHE A 94 22.31 9.36 -17.24
C PHE A 94 22.26 8.34 -18.40
N PHE A 95 23.37 8.15 -19.11
CA PHE A 95 23.46 7.17 -20.19
C PHE A 95 23.57 5.76 -19.62
N PRO A 96 22.69 4.84 -20.06
CA PRO A 96 22.77 3.46 -19.63
C PRO A 96 23.97 2.73 -20.24
N PHE A 97 24.52 1.77 -19.50
CA PHE A 97 25.63 0.93 -19.94
C PHE A 97 25.13 -0.28 -20.71
N TRP A 98 25.89 -0.68 -21.72
CA TRP A 98 25.65 -1.92 -22.45
C TRP A 98 26.57 -3.02 -21.94
N PHE A 99 25.99 -4.16 -21.56
CA PHE A 99 26.69 -5.36 -21.14
C PHE A 99 26.41 -6.49 -22.15
N SER A 100 27.47 -7.10 -22.69
CA SER A 100 27.36 -8.14 -23.72
C SER A 100 27.09 -9.52 -23.11
N SER A 101 26.28 -10.36 -23.78
CA SER A 101 26.07 -11.76 -23.36
C SER A 101 27.31 -12.64 -23.52
N THR A 102 28.33 -12.17 -24.25
CA THR A 102 29.64 -12.85 -24.35
C THR A 102 30.47 -12.77 -23.07
N GLU A 103 30.26 -11.72 -22.26
CA GLU A 103 31.03 -11.46 -21.04
C GLU A 103 30.24 -11.83 -19.77
N HIS A 104 28.91 -11.87 -19.87
CA HIS A 104 28.02 -12.00 -18.72
C HIS A 104 26.85 -12.93 -19.03
N ASN A 105 26.47 -13.75 -18.03
CA ASN A 105 25.29 -14.59 -18.13
C ASN A 105 24.03 -13.74 -18.02
N LEU A 106 23.18 -13.83 -19.05
CA LEU A 106 21.89 -13.17 -19.14
C LEU A 106 20.75 -14.18 -18.97
N PHE A 107 19.54 -13.69 -18.70
CA PHE A 107 18.37 -14.52 -18.46
C PHE A 107 17.83 -15.15 -19.74
N HIS A 108 17.69 -14.36 -20.81
CA HIS A 108 17.15 -14.87 -22.06
C HIS A 108 18.26 -15.55 -22.89
N PRO A 109 18.10 -16.81 -23.32
CA PRO A 109 19.19 -17.56 -23.97
C PRO A 109 19.65 -16.97 -25.31
N ASN A 110 18.77 -16.21 -25.98
CA ASN A 110 19.08 -15.55 -27.25
C ASN A 110 19.38 -14.06 -27.11
N SER A 111 19.55 -13.51 -25.90
CA SER A 111 19.89 -12.09 -25.77
C SER A 111 21.35 -11.83 -26.17
N VAL A 112 21.56 -10.75 -26.92
CA VAL A 112 22.90 -10.30 -27.36
C VAL A 112 23.54 -9.42 -26.29
N GLY A 113 22.73 -8.79 -25.45
CA GLY A 113 23.21 -7.98 -24.35
C GLY A 113 22.08 -7.38 -23.54
N CYS A 114 22.44 -6.69 -22.46
CA CYS A 114 21.51 -5.94 -21.64
C CYS A 114 21.95 -4.48 -21.47
N LEU A 115 20.96 -3.62 -21.36
CA LEU A 115 21.10 -2.19 -21.13
C LEU A 115 20.78 -1.92 -19.66
N VAL A 116 21.71 -1.28 -18.94
CA VAL A 116 21.55 -1.00 -17.50
C VAL A 116 21.68 0.49 -17.25
N GLY A 117 20.60 1.12 -16.81
CA GLY A 117 20.56 2.55 -16.50
C GLY A 117 20.40 2.81 -15.02
N ALA A 118 21.19 3.75 -14.48
CA ALA A 118 21.08 4.18 -13.10
C ALA A 118 19.87 5.12 -12.90
N ILE A 119 19.21 5.00 -11.76
CA ILE A 119 18.21 5.94 -11.27
C ILE A 119 18.80 6.61 -10.04
N ARG A 120 18.92 7.94 -10.07
CA ARG A 120 19.67 8.72 -9.08
C ARG A 120 18.74 9.62 -8.28
N GLY A 121 19.05 9.73 -6.99
CA GLY A 121 18.55 10.81 -6.13
C GLY A 121 19.58 11.92 -5.98
N ASP A 122 19.31 12.87 -5.08
CA ASP A 122 20.15 14.06 -4.88
C ASP A 122 21.62 13.73 -4.48
N SER A 123 21.93 12.52 -4.00
CA SER A 123 23.31 12.14 -3.59
C SER A 123 23.69 10.65 -3.62
N PHE A 124 22.80 9.74 -4.05
CA PHE A 124 23.06 8.30 -4.04
C PHE A 124 22.29 7.57 -5.16
N LEU A 125 22.70 6.33 -5.45
CA LEU A 125 21.98 5.43 -6.36
C LEU A 125 20.66 5.01 -5.73
N GLU A 126 19.56 5.54 -6.26
CA GLU A 126 18.20 5.21 -5.82
C GLU A 126 17.64 3.99 -6.52
N GLY A 127 18.33 3.47 -7.53
CA GLY A 127 17.87 2.30 -8.26
C GLY A 127 18.62 2.11 -9.56
N PHE A 128 18.24 1.06 -10.29
CA PHE A 128 18.60 0.89 -11.68
C PHE A 128 17.50 0.12 -12.42
N PHE A 129 17.48 0.26 -13.73
CA PHE A 129 16.72 -0.65 -14.59
C PHE A 129 17.68 -1.47 -15.44
N LEU A 130 17.28 -2.68 -15.78
CA LEU A 130 17.97 -3.58 -16.69
C LEU A 130 16.98 -4.05 -17.75
N VAL A 131 17.37 -3.99 -19.02
CA VAL A 131 16.57 -4.52 -20.13
C VAL A 131 17.43 -5.35 -21.07
N GLU A 132 17.02 -6.58 -21.36
CA GLU A 132 17.69 -7.49 -22.31
C GLU A 132 17.13 -7.35 -23.72
N PHE A 133 18.02 -7.41 -24.73
CA PHE A 133 17.65 -7.28 -26.14
C PHE A 133 18.20 -8.45 -26.97
N LEU A 134 17.43 -8.87 -27.98
CA LEU A 134 17.87 -9.87 -28.97
C LEU A 134 18.87 -9.30 -29.98
N GLU A 135 18.91 -7.97 -30.13
CA GLU A 135 19.84 -7.25 -30.99
C GLU A 135 20.30 -5.98 -30.28
N LYS A 136 21.46 -5.44 -30.67
CA LYS A 136 21.93 -4.19 -30.07
C LYS A 136 20.96 -3.05 -30.41
N PRO A 137 20.39 -2.34 -29.42
CA PRO A 137 19.44 -1.26 -29.69
C PRO A 137 20.12 -0.11 -30.43
N SER A 138 19.34 0.60 -31.25
CA SER A 138 19.82 1.79 -31.96
C SER A 138 20.14 2.93 -30.99
N ASP A 139 20.97 3.88 -31.42
CA ASP A 139 21.32 5.07 -30.61
C ASP A 139 20.09 5.87 -30.18
N ALA A 140 19.02 5.86 -30.99
CA ALA A 140 17.75 6.49 -30.64
C ALA A 140 17.08 5.84 -29.43
N ILE A 141 17.09 4.50 -29.36
CA ILE A 141 16.52 3.74 -28.24
C ILE A 141 17.38 3.94 -26.98
N ILE A 142 18.71 3.92 -27.11
CA ILE A 142 19.62 4.18 -26.00
C ILE A 142 19.41 5.60 -25.45
N THR A 143 19.27 6.58 -26.34
CA THR A 143 19.00 7.98 -25.97
C THR A 143 17.65 8.13 -25.29
N LEU A 144 16.63 7.39 -25.75
CA LEU A 144 15.30 7.36 -25.13
C LEU A 144 15.37 6.84 -23.68
N TRP A 145 16.09 5.73 -23.46
CA TRP A 145 16.33 5.18 -22.12
C TRP A 145 17.19 6.11 -21.24
N ALA A 146 18.14 6.85 -21.82
CA ALA A 146 18.92 7.86 -21.11
C ALA A 146 18.06 9.05 -20.68
N LEU A 147 17.16 9.51 -21.55
CA LEU A 147 16.24 10.61 -21.25
C LEU A 147 15.26 10.19 -20.15
N LEU A 148 14.80 8.94 -20.18
CA LEU A 148 13.96 8.36 -19.14
C LEU A 148 14.69 8.24 -17.80
N SER A 149 15.93 7.73 -17.80
CA SER A 149 16.82 7.72 -16.61
C SER A 149 16.92 9.12 -16.01
N LYS A 150 17.13 10.15 -16.85
CA LYS A 150 17.20 11.54 -16.42
C LYS A 150 15.88 12.03 -15.82
N ILE A 151 14.73 11.81 -16.45
CA ILE A 151 13.43 12.29 -15.97
C ILE A 151 13.02 11.68 -14.63
N ILE A 152 13.30 10.39 -14.46
CA ILE A 152 13.02 9.66 -13.23
C ILE A 152 13.98 10.10 -12.11
N SER A 153 15.21 10.49 -12.48
CA SER A 153 16.22 11.00 -11.54
C SER A 153 16.08 12.49 -11.21
N ASP A 154 15.47 13.31 -12.08
CA ASP A 154 15.30 14.75 -11.85
C ASP A 154 14.19 15.00 -10.82
N SER A 155 14.59 15.47 -9.63
CA SER A 155 13.71 16.13 -8.67
C SER A 155 13.28 17.51 -9.23
N PRO A 156 12.04 17.98 -9.01
CA PRO A 156 11.61 19.26 -9.56
C PRO A 156 12.51 20.38 -9.03
N ARG A 157 13.30 20.99 -9.91
CA ARG A 157 14.02 22.23 -9.61
C ARG A 157 13.00 23.32 -9.35
N SER A 158 13.03 23.88 -8.15
CA SER A 158 12.34 25.13 -7.83
C SER A 158 12.93 26.25 -8.70
N ASN A 159 12.39 26.46 -9.91
CA ASN A 159 12.67 27.65 -10.68
C ASN A 159 11.88 28.83 -10.08
N VAL A 160 12.62 29.83 -9.63
CA VAL A 160 12.18 31.01 -8.89
C VAL A 160 11.74 32.15 -9.85
N SER A 161 10.79 32.97 -9.37
CA SER A 161 10.39 34.35 -9.76
C SER A 161 9.55 34.50 -11.05
N ILE A 162 8.38 35.18 -11.07
CA ILE A 162 8.02 36.58 -10.74
C ILE A 162 6.48 36.62 -10.57
N LEU A 163 5.90 36.99 -9.42
CA LEU A 163 5.50 38.36 -9.07
C LEU A 163 5.29 38.45 -7.54
N ARG A 164 6.08 39.31 -6.89
CA ARG A 164 5.77 39.84 -5.56
C ARG A 164 4.50 40.69 -5.65
N ALA A 165 3.44 40.24 -5.02
CA ALA A 165 2.40 41.13 -4.51
C ALA A 165 2.28 40.88 -3.00
N HIS A 166 2.82 41.85 -2.25
CA HIS A 166 2.62 42.10 -0.83
C HIS A 166 2.64 40.90 0.12
N SER A 167 3.84 40.65 0.67
CA SER A 167 3.97 40.19 2.04
C SER A 167 3.38 41.24 2.98
N SER A 168 2.06 41.24 3.14
CA SER A 168 1.48 41.53 4.44
C SER A 168 1.66 40.28 5.28
N SER A 169 2.46 40.43 6.33
CA SER A 169 2.45 39.56 7.49
C SER A 169 1.02 39.16 7.86
N SER A 170 0.64 37.95 7.51
CA SER A 170 -0.30 37.16 8.29
C SER A 170 0.40 35.84 8.56
N VAL A 171 0.82 35.70 9.81
CA VAL A 171 0.99 34.43 10.50
C VAL A 171 -0.12 33.49 10.02
N SER A 172 0.17 32.57 9.10
CA SER A 172 -0.70 31.42 8.87
C SER A 172 -0.33 30.44 9.95
N THR A 173 -1.05 30.55 11.06
CA THR A 173 -1.04 29.63 12.20
C THR A 173 -0.88 28.18 11.77
N ASP A 174 0.01 27.47 12.46
CA ASP A 174 0.07 26.02 12.55
C ASP A 174 -1.34 25.44 12.74
N PHE A 175 -1.99 25.00 11.66
CA PHE A 175 -3.10 24.06 11.77
C PHE A 175 -2.49 22.67 11.63
N LYS A 176 -2.18 22.03 12.77
CA LYS A 176 -1.99 20.57 12.82
C LYS A 176 -3.22 19.95 12.16
N LYS A 177 -3.04 19.28 11.01
CA LYS A 177 -4.11 18.46 10.40
C LYS A 177 -4.40 17.34 11.41
N GLU A 178 -5.48 17.46 12.17
CA GLU A 178 -5.88 16.47 13.18
C GLU A 178 -5.95 15.10 12.50
N SER A 179 -5.29 14.10 13.05
CA SER A 179 -5.32 12.75 12.48
C SER A 179 -6.35 11.89 13.20
N VAL A 180 -6.92 10.88 12.52
CA VAL A 180 -7.81 9.89 13.16
C VAL A 180 -7.17 9.26 14.40
N GLY A 181 -5.85 9.11 14.40
CA GLY A 181 -5.11 8.61 15.58
C GLY A 181 -5.09 9.57 16.77
N GLU A 182 -5.06 10.88 16.52
CA GLU A 182 -5.10 11.93 17.55
C GLU A 182 -6.49 12.01 18.18
N PHE A 183 -7.54 12.00 17.35
CA PHE A 183 -8.92 11.89 17.81
C PHE A 183 -9.12 10.66 18.70
N LEU A 184 -8.60 9.50 18.28
CA LEU A 184 -8.69 8.27 19.08
C LEU A 184 -7.93 8.39 20.40
N ALA A 185 -6.78 9.05 20.42
CA ALA A 185 -6.02 9.27 21.65
C ALA A 185 -6.76 10.18 22.64
N GLU A 186 -7.43 11.22 22.13
CA GLU A 186 -8.29 12.11 22.91
C GLU A 186 -9.51 11.35 23.47
N ALA A 187 -10.19 10.59 22.60
CA ALA A 187 -11.33 9.74 22.97
C ALA A 187 -11.00 8.70 24.06
N CYS A 188 -9.76 8.22 24.07
CA CYS A 188 -9.28 7.28 25.09
C CYS A 188 -8.77 7.98 26.37
N GLY A 189 -8.75 9.31 26.42
CA GLY A 189 -8.25 10.08 27.57
C GLY A 189 -6.74 9.96 27.80
N ILE A 190 -5.95 9.70 26.75
CA ILE A 190 -4.50 9.49 26.86
C ILE A 190 -3.73 10.80 26.60
N LEU A 191 -4.43 11.90 26.27
CA LEU A 191 -3.81 13.21 26.10
C LEU A 191 -3.93 14.01 27.40
N PRO A 192 -2.82 14.50 28.00
CA PRO A 192 -1.42 14.34 27.57
C PRO A 192 -0.85 12.93 27.83
N LEU A 193 0.10 12.50 26.99
CA LEU A 193 0.69 11.15 27.03
C LEU A 193 1.27 10.80 28.42
N PRO A 194 0.78 9.72 29.08
CA PRO A 194 1.27 9.26 30.37
C PRO A 194 2.78 9.00 30.39
N ASP A 195 3.44 9.24 31.53
CA ASP A 195 4.90 9.09 31.63
C ASP A 195 5.38 7.64 31.47
N TRP A 196 4.56 6.66 31.82
CA TRP A 196 4.87 5.24 31.61
C TRP A 196 4.92 4.84 30.12
N LEU A 197 4.33 5.64 29.23
CA LEU A 197 4.45 5.46 27.78
C LEU A 197 5.73 6.07 27.21
N LYS A 198 6.41 6.96 27.94
CA LYS A 198 7.63 7.63 27.44
C LYS A 198 8.89 6.81 27.65
N SER A 199 8.86 5.79 28.52
CA SER A 199 10.03 4.93 28.76
C SER A 199 10.38 4.10 27.51
N LYS A 200 11.69 3.91 27.26
CA LYS A 200 12.20 3.18 26.08
C LYS A 200 11.71 1.73 26.04
N ASN A 201 11.71 1.05 27.19
CA ASN A 201 11.34 -0.36 27.33
C ASN A 201 9.89 -0.47 27.87
N SER A 202 8.96 0.25 27.25
CA SER A 202 7.54 0.16 27.60
C SER A 202 6.78 -0.73 26.65
N TRP A 203 5.81 -1.44 27.22
CA TRP A 203 4.78 -2.14 26.49
C TRP A 203 3.42 -1.51 26.80
N VAL A 204 2.49 -1.66 25.88
CA VAL A 204 1.11 -1.20 26.02
C VAL A 204 0.15 -2.17 25.35
N ARG A 205 -1.01 -2.41 25.97
CA ARG A 205 -2.12 -3.14 25.36
C ARG A 205 -3.21 -2.17 24.95
N ILE A 206 -3.69 -2.28 23.72
CA ILE A 206 -4.82 -1.52 23.19
C ILE A 206 -5.97 -2.50 23.00
N SER A 207 -7.00 -2.38 23.83
CA SER A 207 -8.18 -3.22 23.81
C SER A 207 -9.36 -2.44 23.25
N GLY A 208 -10.21 -3.08 22.45
CA GLY A 208 -11.42 -2.45 21.94
C GLY A 208 -12.22 -3.37 21.01
N PRO A 209 -13.45 -2.96 20.64
CA PRO A 209 -14.30 -3.68 19.69
C PRO A 209 -13.62 -3.93 18.33
N SER A 210 -14.19 -4.83 17.54
CA SER A 210 -13.68 -5.13 16.19
C SER A 210 -13.77 -3.89 15.29
N GLY A 211 -12.69 -3.56 14.58
CA GLY A 211 -12.66 -2.41 13.67
C GLY A 211 -12.66 -1.03 14.33
N SER A 212 -12.39 -0.91 15.64
CA SER A 212 -12.38 0.38 16.37
C SER A 212 -11.14 1.26 16.12
N GLY A 213 -10.19 0.84 15.27
CA GLY A 213 -8.98 1.62 14.98
C GLY A 213 -7.77 1.34 15.88
N LYS A 214 -7.73 0.19 16.56
CA LYS A 214 -6.60 -0.22 17.43
C LYS A 214 -5.23 -0.09 16.77
N LYS A 215 -5.12 -0.53 15.52
CA LYS A 215 -3.91 -0.41 14.69
C LYS A 215 -3.53 1.05 14.42
N THR A 216 -4.53 1.87 14.10
CA THR A 216 -4.35 3.31 13.84
C THR A 216 -3.82 4.03 15.08
N LEU A 217 -4.39 3.74 16.26
CA LEU A 217 -3.92 4.29 17.53
C LEU A 217 -2.49 3.83 17.84
N GLY A 218 -2.17 2.54 17.64
CA GLY A 218 -0.81 2.03 17.86
C GLY A 218 0.24 2.68 16.95
N LYS A 219 -0.08 2.88 15.66
CA LYS A 219 0.79 3.62 14.73
C LYS A 219 0.94 5.09 15.13
N TRP A 220 -0.12 5.72 15.61
CA TRP A 220 -0.08 7.10 16.11
C TRP A 220 0.78 7.23 17.37
N LEU A 221 0.67 6.29 18.33
CA LEU A 221 1.52 6.26 19.52
C LEU A 221 3.01 6.17 19.14
N HIS A 222 3.35 5.31 18.19
CA HIS A 222 4.72 5.20 17.68
C HIS A 222 5.20 6.52 17.05
N ARG A 223 4.41 7.15 16.17
CA ARG A 223 4.77 8.43 15.54
C ARG A 223 5.05 9.55 16.55
N ASN A 224 4.31 9.59 17.67
CA ASN A 224 4.51 10.61 18.69
C ASN A 224 5.66 10.30 19.66
N LEU A 225 5.88 9.02 19.98
CA LEU A 225 6.89 8.61 20.96
C LEU A 225 8.26 8.34 20.33
N SER A 226 8.30 7.96 19.06
CA SER A 226 9.52 7.49 18.38
C SER A 226 9.46 7.75 16.85
N PRO A 227 9.29 9.01 16.40
CA PRO A 227 9.08 9.35 14.98
C PRO A 227 10.23 8.95 14.05
N GLU A 228 11.46 8.91 14.56
CA GLU A 228 12.67 8.63 13.77
C GLU A 228 13.03 7.12 13.70
N LYS A 229 12.26 6.27 14.39
CA LYS A 229 12.53 4.83 14.52
C LYS A 229 11.57 4.00 13.66
N GLY A 230 11.94 2.77 13.35
CA GLY A 230 11.07 1.84 12.61
C GLY A 230 9.86 1.36 13.41
N ILE A 231 8.77 0.99 12.71
CA ILE A 231 7.65 0.24 13.26
C ILE A 231 7.44 -1.07 12.50
N LEU A 232 7.42 -2.18 13.23
CA LEU A 232 7.05 -3.49 12.69
C LEU A 232 5.61 -3.83 13.07
N VAL A 233 4.78 -4.22 12.11
CA VAL A 233 3.39 -4.65 12.37
C VAL A 233 3.25 -6.13 12.06
N ILE A 234 2.92 -6.92 13.08
CA ILE A 234 2.80 -8.38 13.00
C ILE A 234 1.33 -8.76 13.12
N GLY A 235 0.73 -9.22 12.01
CA GLY A 235 -0.66 -9.67 11.95
C GLY A 235 -0.86 -11.14 12.34
N PHE A 236 0.19 -11.95 12.22
CA PHE A 236 0.17 -13.38 12.48
C PHE A 236 1.51 -13.84 13.06
N LEU A 237 1.46 -14.72 14.04
CA LEU A 237 2.65 -15.27 14.69
C LEU A 237 2.92 -16.69 14.18
N PRO A 238 4.17 -17.00 13.76
CA PRO A 238 4.53 -18.36 13.36
C PRO A 238 4.46 -19.31 14.57
N GLU A 239 4.04 -20.56 14.36
CA GLU A 239 3.97 -21.57 15.43
C GLU A 239 5.32 -21.88 16.09
N GLN A 240 6.40 -21.74 15.32
CA GLN A 240 7.77 -21.94 15.79
C GLN A 240 8.35 -20.64 16.34
N ILE A 241 8.47 -20.52 17.67
CA ILE A 241 9.07 -19.35 18.34
C ILE A 241 10.49 -19.06 17.81
N SER A 242 11.29 -20.09 17.53
CA SER A 242 12.67 -19.91 17.06
C SER A 242 12.77 -19.12 15.76
N LYS A 243 11.74 -19.16 14.90
CA LYS A 243 11.66 -18.30 13.71
C LYS A 243 11.32 -16.86 14.09
N LEU A 244 10.36 -16.69 15.01
CA LEU A 244 9.99 -15.37 15.53
C LEU A 244 11.17 -14.66 16.18
N GLU A 245 11.92 -15.33 17.07
CA GLU A 245 13.11 -14.78 17.73
C GLU A 245 14.15 -14.31 16.70
N LYS A 246 14.50 -15.15 15.72
CA LYS A 246 15.43 -14.80 14.67
C LYS A 246 14.98 -13.59 13.85
N SER A 247 13.71 -13.55 13.47
CA SER A 247 13.15 -12.42 12.72
C SER A 247 13.10 -11.13 13.54
N LEU A 248 12.86 -11.22 14.84
CA LEU A 248 12.92 -10.08 15.75
C LEU A 248 14.35 -9.57 15.88
N ASP A 249 15.32 -10.46 16.12
CA ASP A 249 16.75 -10.12 16.22
C ASP A 249 17.28 -9.45 14.95
N GLU A 250 16.90 -9.98 13.78
CA GLU A 250 17.28 -9.41 12.49
C GLU A 250 16.65 -8.02 12.27
N TRP A 251 15.38 -7.85 12.63
CA TRP A 251 14.72 -6.55 12.55
C TRP A 251 15.35 -5.50 13.47
N ILE A 252 15.71 -5.89 14.70
CA ILE A 252 16.39 -5.00 15.65
C ILE A 252 17.72 -4.52 15.08
N ARG A 253 18.50 -5.43 14.47
CA ARG A 253 19.78 -5.11 13.83
C ARG A 253 19.63 -4.16 12.63
N MET A 254 18.53 -4.25 11.89
CA MET A 254 18.29 -3.39 10.73
C MET A 254 17.83 -1.98 11.09
N THR A 255 17.12 -1.81 12.21
CA THR A 255 16.37 -0.58 12.51
C THR A 255 16.86 0.17 13.75
N ASP A 256 17.92 -0.30 14.40
CA ASP A 256 18.50 0.29 15.62
C ASP A 256 17.43 0.60 16.69
N SER A 257 16.51 -0.37 16.89
CA SER A 257 15.40 -0.40 17.86
C SER A 257 14.25 0.59 17.62
N GLY A 258 13.01 0.08 17.57
CA GLY A 258 11.80 0.88 17.31
C GLY A 258 10.56 0.43 18.09
N SER A 259 9.40 0.34 17.43
CA SER A 259 8.18 -0.21 18.04
C SER A 259 7.67 -1.41 17.28
N ILE A 260 7.20 -2.42 18.00
CA ILE A 260 6.60 -3.63 17.42
C ILE A 260 5.13 -3.67 17.82
N LEU A 261 4.25 -3.60 16.82
CA LEU A 261 2.80 -3.70 16.98
C LEU A 261 2.36 -5.11 16.62
N ILE A 262 1.77 -5.82 17.58
CA ILE A 262 1.30 -7.20 17.38
C ILE A 262 -0.22 -7.21 17.45
N GLU A 263 -0.84 -7.77 16.41
CA GLU A 263 -2.28 -7.85 16.26
C GLU A 263 -2.86 -9.13 16.86
N GLY A 264 -4.00 -9.00 17.55
CA GLY A 264 -4.83 -10.13 17.96
C GLY A 264 -4.26 -10.99 19.08
N THR A 265 -3.97 -10.40 20.25
CA THR A 265 -3.50 -11.15 21.43
C THR A 265 -4.48 -12.22 21.91
N GLU A 266 -5.75 -12.14 21.56
CA GLU A 266 -6.75 -13.20 21.81
C GLU A 266 -6.41 -14.53 21.10
N LYS A 267 -5.64 -14.49 20.02
CA LYS A 267 -5.29 -15.65 19.19
C LYS A 267 -3.98 -16.34 19.60
N PHE A 268 -3.32 -15.86 20.66
CA PHE A 268 -2.01 -16.38 21.04
C PHE A 268 -2.13 -17.76 21.70
N SER A 269 -1.33 -18.72 21.24
CA SER A 269 -1.14 -20.00 21.92
C SER A 269 -0.45 -19.81 23.28
N SER A 270 -0.55 -20.79 24.18
CA SER A 270 0.13 -20.81 25.47
C SER A 270 1.64 -20.63 25.34
N ILE A 271 2.20 -21.13 24.24
CA ILE A 271 3.62 -21.03 23.89
C ILE A 271 3.98 -19.56 23.60
N HIS A 272 3.20 -18.87 22.77
CA HIS A 272 3.40 -17.44 22.50
C HIS A 272 3.22 -16.58 23.77
N GLN A 273 2.21 -16.88 24.58
CA GLN A 273 1.95 -16.13 25.83
C GLN A 273 3.11 -16.25 26.83
N LYS A 274 3.69 -17.45 26.98
CA LYS A 274 4.87 -17.67 27.83
C LYS A 274 6.10 -16.94 27.30
N PHE A 275 6.32 -16.96 25.98
CA PHE A 275 7.41 -16.25 25.33
C PHE A 275 7.34 -14.74 25.59
N PHE A 276 6.21 -14.10 25.27
CA PHE A 276 6.05 -12.67 25.50
C PHE A 276 6.08 -12.31 26.98
N PHE A 277 5.55 -13.15 27.87
CA PHE A 277 5.66 -12.90 29.30
C PHE A 277 7.13 -12.87 29.77
N LYS A 278 7.95 -13.83 29.32
CA LYS A 278 9.38 -13.85 29.62
C LYS A 278 10.08 -12.58 29.09
N LEU A 279 9.85 -12.26 27.81
CA LEU A 279 10.42 -11.08 27.15
C LEU A 279 10.07 -9.77 27.88
N LEU A 280 8.82 -9.65 28.32
CA LEU A 280 8.34 -8.47 29.04
C LEU A 280 8.85 -8.38 30.48
N SER A 281 9.16 -9.52 31.11
CA SER A 281 9.64 -9.58 32.50
C SER A 281 11.14 -9.30 32.62
N GLU A 282 11.92 -9.62 31.60
CA GLU A 282 13.39 -9.49 31.63
C GLU A 282 13.89 -8.06 31.35
N GLU A 283 13.01 -7.12 30.96
CA GLU A 283 13.29 -5.71 30.59
C GLU A 283 14.51 -5.49 29.66
N SER A 284 14.98 -6.55 29.01
CA SER A 284 16.28 -6.65 28.33
C SER A 284 16.29 -6.12 26.90
N VAL A 285 15.25 -5.38 26.53
CA VAL A 285 14.84 -5.22 25.13
C VAL A 285 14.64 -3.75 24.80
N ASP A 286 15.42 -3.24 23.84
CA ASP A 286 15.45 -1.81 23.47
C ASP A 286 14.27 -1.35 22.58
N TYR A 287 13.27 -2.19 22.34
CA TYR A 287 12.08 -1.85 21.54
C TYR A 287 10.80 -1.81 22.37
N LYS A 288 9.87 -0.94 21.94
CA LYS A 288 8.54 -0.81 22.53
C LYS A 288 7.58 -1.84 21.95
N LEU A 289 6.78 -2.50 22.80
CA LEU A 289 5.76 -3.45 22.37
C LEU A 289 4.35 -2.87 22.46
N ILE A 290 3.59 -2.95 21.38
CA ILE A 290 2.19 -2.52 21.30
C ILE A 290 1.34 -3.74 20.96
N PHE A 291 0.54 -4.18 21.90
CA PHE A 291 -0.38 -5.30 21.69
C PHE A 291 -1.77 -4.77 21.37
N THR A 292 -2.48 -5.38 20.42
CA THR A 292 -3.90 -5.08 20.18
C THR A 292 -4.77 -6.29 20.45
N GLU A 293 -5.93 -6.05 21.07
CA GLU A 293 -6.87 -7.10 21.47
C GLU A 293 -8.30 -6.76 21.07
N THR A 294 -9.02 -7.75 20.55
CA THR A 294 -10.44 -7.60 20.23
C THR A 294 -11.32 -8.08 21.38
N GLN A 295 -12.18 -7.20 21.88
CA GLN A 295 -13.12 -7.54 22.95
C GLN A 295 -14.23 -8.48 22.48
N GLY A 296 -14.69 -9.33 23.40
CA GLY A 296 -15.77 -10.29 23.16
C GLY A 296 -15.35 -11.56 22.42
N VAL A 297 -14.06 -11.69 22.08
CA VAL A 297 -13.51 -12.93 21.50
C VAL A 297 -12.90 -13.75 22.64
N GLU A 298 -13.45 -14.94 22.88
CA GLU A 298 -12.88 -15.86 23.85
C GLU A 298 -11.50 -16.35 23.37
N SER A 299 -10.52 -16.33 24.28
CA SER A 299 -9.20 -16.85 24.00
C SER A 299 -9.22 -18.37 24.05
N PHE A 300 -8.74 -19.04 23.00
CA PHE A 300 -8.65 -20.50 22.94
C PHE A 300 -7.74 -21.08 24.02
N GLU A 301 -6.70 -20.34 24.42
CA GLU A 301 -5.75 -20.74 25.45
C GLU A 301 -5.44 -19.56 26.37
N ILE A 302 -5.25 -19.82 27.66
CA ILE A 302 -5.03 -18.79 28.68
C ILE A 302 -3.83 -19.13 29.55
N PHE A 303 -2.80 -18.29 29.48
CA PHE A 303 -1.71 -18.23 30.44
C PHE A 303 -1.92 -17.02 31.36
N LYS A 304 -2.46 -17.27 32.56
CA LYS A 304 -2.89 -16.22 33.50
C LYS A 304 -1.82 -15.15 33.80
N PRO A 305 -0.53 -15.49 34.06
CA PRO A 305 0.48 -14.48 34.37
C PRO A 305 0.63 -13.43 33.27
N PHE A 306 0.58 -13.85 32.00
CA PHE A 306 0.65 -12.92 30.87
C PHE A 306 -0.56 -11.99 30.79
N ARG A 307 -1.77 -12.51 31.02
CA ARG A 307 -3.01 -11.71 30.99
C ARG A 307 -3.04 -10.68 32.11
N GLU A 308 -2.69 -11.07 33.32
CA GLU A 308 -2.58 -10.17 34.47
C GLU A 308 -1.53 -9.09 34.24
N PHE A 309 -0.39 -9.47 33.65
CA PHE A 309 0.66 -8.54 33.30
C PHE A 309 0.15 -7.49 32.31
N LEU A 310 -0.51 -7.92 31.21
CA LEU A 310 -1.04 -7.00 30.20
C LEU A 310 -2.14 -6.05 30.72
N LEU A 311 -2.90 -6.43 31.75
CA LEU A 311 -3.94 -5.57 32.33
C LEU A 311 -3.38 -4.32 33.00
N GLN A 312 -2.12 -4.33 33.44
CA GLN A 312 -1.51 -3.20 34.14
C GLN A 312 -1.36 -1.94 33.27
N ARG A 313 -1.21 -2.09 31.95
CA ARG A 313 -0.99 -1.01 30.99
C ARG A 313 -1.91 -1.17 29.78
N THR A 314 -3.21 -1.13 30.03
CA THR A 314 -4.24 -1.25 28.98
C THR A 314 -4.89 0.09 28.67
N ILE A 315 -4.93 0.44 27.39
CA ILE A 315 -5.74 1.50 26.80
C ILE A 315 -7.02 0.86 26.25
N PHE A 316 -8.17 1.45 26.57
CA PHE A 316 -9.47 1.01 26.05
C PHE A 316 -9.96 1.97 24.96
N ILE A 317 -10.20 1.44 23.75
CA ILE A 317 -10.88 2.18 22.69
C ILE A 317 -12.37 1.86 22.76
N PRO A 318 -13.23 2.87 22.96
CA PRO A 318 -14.67 2.67 22.99
C PRO A 318 -15.25 2.31 21.61
N SER A 319 -16.50 1.84 21.60
CA SER A 319 -17.24 1.56 20.37
C SER A 319 -17.59 2.88 19.67
N LEU A 320 -17.61 2.89 18.34
CA LEU A 320 -18.03 4.04 17.55
C LEU A 320 -19.45 4.49 17.93
N ASN A 321 -20.33 3.53 18.25
CA ASN A 321 -21.72 3.79 18.65
C ASN A 321 -21.85 4.46 20.03
N SER A 322 -20.77 4.53 20.83
CA SER A 322 -20.78 5.23 22.12
C SER A 322 -20.33 6.68 22.04
N PHE A 323 -19.81 7.13 20.89
CA PHE A 323 -19.45 8.53 20.69
C PHE A 323 -20.67 9.41 20.47
N HIS A 324 -20.58 10.66 20.91
CA HIS A 324 -21.62 11.66 20.65
C HIS A 324 -21.58 12.12 19.19
N SER A 325 -22.71 12.59 18.66
CA SER A 325 -22.83 13.09 17.29
C SER A 325 -21.75 14.08 16.82
N PRO A 326 -21.30 15.08 17.61
CA PRO A 326 -20.21 15.97 17.18
C PRO A 326 -18.89 15.23 16.99
N GLN A 327 -18.59 14.25 17.84
CA GLN A 327 -17.37 13.44 17.75
C GLN A 327 -17.40 12.56 16.49
N ILE A 328 -18.55 11.95 16.18
CA ILE A 328 -18.72 11.15 14.96
C ILE A 328 -18.57 12.05 13.72
N ASN A 329 -19.15 13.27 13.74
CA ASN A 329 -19.02 14.21 12.63
C ASN A 329 -17.54 14.57 12.36
N SER A 330 -16.79 14.97 13.38
CA SER A 330 -15.34 15.23 13.23
C SER A 330 -14.61 14.04 12.63
N LEU A 331 -14.91 12.83 13.11
CA LEU A 331 -14.27 11.63 12.61
C LEU A 331 -14.64 11.30 11.15
N VAL A 332 -15.89 11.53 10.74
CA VAL A 332 -16.34 11.39 9.36
C VAL A 332 -15.56 12.35 8.46
N GLN A 333 -15.41 13.62 8.87
CA GLN A 333 -14.65 14.61 8.11
C GLN A 333 -13.19 14.21 7.95
N LEU A 334 -12.53 13.78 9.03
CA LEU A 334 -11.15 13.32 8.99
C LEU A 334 -10.93 12.13 8.04
N ILE A 335 -11.78 11.11 8.12
CA ILE A 335 -11.70 9.94 7.24
C ILE A 335 -12.01 10.34 5.80
N LEU A 336 -12.98 11.22 5.59
CA LEU A 336 -13.38 11.67 4.28
C LEU A 336 -12.26 12.43 3.57
N GLU A 337 -11.59 13.35 4.27
CA GLU A 337 -10.44 14.07 3.72
C GLU A 337 -9.30 13.12 3.33
N GLU A 338 -8.99 12.14 4.19
CA GLU A 338 -7.96 11.12 3.90
C GLU A 338 -8.33 10.29 2.65
N LEU A 339 -9.60 9.89 2.51
CA LEU A 339 -10.07 9.13 1.35
C LEU A 339 -10.08 9.97 0.07
N LYS A 340 -10.52 11.23 0.13
CA LYS A 340 -10.51 12.13 -1.02
C LYS A 340 -9.10 12.36 -1.56
N GLU A 341 -8.15 12.61 -0.66
CA GLU A 341 -6.74 12.82 -1.00
C GLU A 341 -6.13 11.55 -1.60
N SER A 342 -6.36 10.39 -0.98
CA SER A 342 -5.82 9.11 -1.50
C SER A 342 -6.44 8.64 -2.82
N MET A 343 -7.67 9.06 -3.14
CA MET A 343 -8.37 8.68 -4.37
C MET A 343 -8.32 9.77 -5.45
N GLY A 344 -7.66 10.90 -5.20
CA GLY A 344 -7.57 12.02 -6.15
C GLY A 344 -8.90 12.69 -6.46
N ARG A 345 -9.87 12.67 -5.53
CA ARG A 345 -11.22 13.23 -5.67
C ARG A 345 -11.48 14.35 -4.66
N GLU A 346 -10.63 15.38 -4.69
CA GLU A 346 -10.71 16.53 -3.77
C GLU A 346 -11.98 17.39 -3.96
N ASP A 347 -12.64 17.26 -5.10
CA ASP A 347 -13.86 17.98 -5.47
C ASP A 347 -15.12 17.49 -4.73
N LEU A 348 -15.08 16.28 -4.18
CA LEU A 348 -16.22 15.64 -3.54
C LEU A 348 -16.69 16.35 -2.26
N ARG A 349 -17.99 16.49 -2.10
CA ARG A 349 -18.61 17.10 -0.93
C ARG A 349 -19.62 16.15 -0.30
N LEU A 350 -19.61 16.08 1.02
CA LEU A 350 -20.66 15.40 1.78
C LEU A 350 -21.70 16.44 2.18
N SER A 351 -22.94 16.29 1.71
CA SER A 351 -24.02 17.18 2.11
C SER A 351 -24.49 16.90 3.54
N GLU A 352 -25.05 17.92 4.18
CA GLU A 352 -25.59 17.81 5.55
C GLU A 352 -26.63 16.68 5.65
N LYS A 353 -27.48 16.52 4.63
CA LYS A 353 -28.45 15.41 4.57
C LYS A 353 -27.79 14.05 4.66
N ASN A 354 -26.67 13.86 3.96
CA ASN A 354 -25.94 12.60 3.93
C ASN A 354 -25.10 12.39 5.19
N LEU A 355 -24.59 13.47 5.79
CA LEU A 355 -23.98 13.43 7.13
C LEU A 355 -24.99 12.96 8.19
N GLN A 356 -26.21 13.52 8.19
CA GLN A 356 -27.27 13.13 9.12
C GLN A 356 -27.68 11.66 8.96
N LYS A 357 -27.65 11.12 7.73
CA LYS A 357 -27.83 9.66 7.51
C LYS A 357 -26.75 8.86 8.23
N ILE A 358 -25.48 9.23 8.08
CA ILE A 358 -24.35 8.54 8.73
C ILE A 358 -24.50 8.59 10.26
N LEU A 359 -24.89 9.73 10.83
CA LEU A 359 -25.08 9.90 12.28
C LEU A 359 -26.20 9.02 12.86
N ASN A 360 -27.18 8.63 12.05
CA ASN A 360 -28.29 7.77 12.45
C ASN A 360 -28.02 6.27 12.19
N MET A 361 -26.88 5.92 11.59
CA MET A 361 -26.50 4.54 11.30
C MET A 361 -25.77 3.89 12.48
N ASN A 362 -25.97 2.57 12.62
CA ASN A 362 -25.19 1.75 13.55
C ASN A 362 -24.02 1.08 12.81
N PHE A 363 -22.84 1.11 13.43
CA PHE A 363 -21.61 0.55 12.84
C PHE A 363 -21.11 -0.67 13.62
N ASP A 364 -21.53 -1.87 13.21
CA ASP A 364 -21.15 -3.13 13.88
C ASP A 364 -19.63 -3.38 13.91
N LYS A 365 -18.90 -2.97 12.86
CA LYS A 365 -17.42 -3.00 12.80
C LYS A 365 -16.79 -1.62 12.97
N ASN A 366 -17.46 -0.70 13.68
CA ASN A 366 -16.92 0.59 14.09
C ASN A 366 -16.31 1.38 12.91
N LEU A 367 -15.09 1.94 13.11
CA LEU A 367 -14.39 2.76 12.12
C LEU A 367 -14.15 2.04 10.79
N SER A 368 -13.93 0.72 10.81
CA SER A 368 -13.76 -0.04 9.58
C SER A 368 -15.03 -0.04 8.73
N SER A 369 -16.22 -0.21 9.34
CA SER A 369 -17.48 -0.11 8.58
C SER A 369 -17.74 1.31 8.11
N LEU A 370 -17.42 2.32 8.91
CA LEU A 370 -17.59 3.72 8.49
C LEU A 370 -16.67 4.09 7.32
N ARG A 371 -15.39 3.71 7.39
CA ARG A 371 -14.43 3.96 6.31
C ARG A 371 -14.87 3.26 5.02
N ASN A 372 -15.26 1.99 5.10
CA ASN A 372 -15.71 1.24 3.93
C ASN A 372 -16.97 1.88 3.31
N LEU A 373 -17.92 2.34 4.13
CA LEU A 373 -19.11 3.04 3.64
C LEU A 373 -18.74 4.32 2.88
N LEU A 374 -17.83 5.13 3.43
CA LEU A 374 -17.37 6.35 2.76
C LEU A 374 -16.59 6.04 1.48
N GLU A 375 -15.74 5.03 1.48
CA GLU A 375 -14.96 4.58 0.33
C GLU A 375 -15.88 4.09 -0.81
N GLU A 376 -16.85 3.22 -0.50
CA GLU A 376 -17.86 2.75 -1.46
C GLU A 376 -18.70 3.91 -2.01
N SER A 377 -19.10 4.84 -1.16
CA SER A 377 -19.86 6.03 -1.56
C SER A 377 -19.04 6.97 -2.46
N ILE A 378 -17.73 7.12 -2.22
CA ILE A 378 -16.84 7.88 -3.10
C ILE A 378 -16.71 7.18 -4.46
N LEU A 379 -16.50 5.87 -4.48
CA LEU A 379 -16.35 5.09 -5.71
C LEU A 379 -17.62 5.09 -6.57
N SER A 380 -18.79 5.07 -5.93
CA SER A 380 -20.09 5.09 -6.60
C SER A 380 -20.54 6.50 -7.01
N SER A 381 -19.90 7.55 -6.49
CA SER A 381 -20.24 8.94 -6.83
C SER A 381 -19.76 9.31 -8.24
N SER A 382 -20.72 9.56 -9.13
CA SER A 382 -20.47 10.05 -10.50
C SER A 382 -20.35 11.58 -10.59
N GLY A 383 -20.68 12.31 -9.52
CA GLY A 383 -20.64 13.77 -9.46
C GLY A 383 -19.74 14.31 -8.34
N SER A 384 -19.90 15.58 -8.02
CA SER A 384 -19.16 16.28 -6.95
C SER A 384 -19.79 16.10 -5.55
N GLU A 385 -20.92 15.39 -5.44
CA GLU A 385 -21.60 15.13 -4.18
C GLU A 385 -21.57 13.63 -3.87
N ILE A 386 -21.22 13.31 -2.62
CA ILE A 386 -21.17 11.94 -2.11
C ILE A 386 -22.56 11.53 -1.70
N GLU A 387 -23.09 10.49 -2.33
CA GLU A 387 -24.37 9.88 -1.96
C GLU A 387 -24.17 8.74 -0.98
N ILE A 388 -24.89 8.80 0.15
CA ILE A 388 -24.93 7.70 1.13
C ILE A 388 -26.19 6.88 0.88
N LEU A 389 -25.99 5.66 0.38
CA LEU A 389 -27.02 4.65 0.17
C LEU A 389 -27.24 3.86 1.47
N ASP A 390 -28.49 3.58 1.80
CA ASP A 390 -28.79 2.72 2.94
C ASP A 390 -28.38 1.28 2.64
N ARG A 391 -27.80 0.57 3.61
CA ARG A 391 -27.43 -0.86 3.47
C ARG A 391 -28.60 -1.75 3.03
N LYS A 392 -29.86 -1.33 3.26
CA LYS A 392 -31.05 -2.02 2.76
C LYS A 392 -31.22 -1.85 1.24
N GLU A 393 -30.95 -0.67 0.70
CA GLU A 393 -31.02 -0.39 -0.75
C GLU A 393 -29.90 -1.10 -1.52
N ILE A 394 -28.76 -1.36 -0.88
CA ILE A 394 -27.65 -2.13 -1.48
C ILE A 394 -28.03 -3.60 -1.65
N ARG A 395 -28.83 -4.18 -0.73
CA ARG A 395 -29.36 -5.54 -0.91
C ARG A 395 -30.29 -5.61 -2.12
N ASP A 396 -31.18 -4.65 -2.30
CA ASP A 396 -32.14 -4.68 -3.41
C ASP A 396 -31.51 -4.40 -4.78
N ARG A 397 -30.34 -3.73 -4.83
CA ARG A 397 -29.60 -3.50 -6.09
C ARG A 397 -28.59 -4.61 -6.45
N VAL A 398 -28.25 -5.51 -5.52
CA VAL A 398 -27.17 -6.50 -5.71
C VAL A 398 -27.61 -7.95 -5.40
N LEU A 399 -28.75 -8.19 -4.76
CA LEU A 399 -29.17 -9.53 -4.33
C LEU A 399 -30.55 -9.92 -4.87
N THR A 400 -30.58 -10.39 -6.11
CA THR A 400 -31.47 -11.51 -6.46
C THR A 400 -30.64 -12.79 -6.36
N ILE A 401 -30.40 -13.24 -5.12
CA ILE A 401 -30.05 -14.64 -4.88
C ILE A 401 -31.33 -15.42 -5.22
N PRO A 402 -31.29 -16.45 -6.08
CA PRO A 402 -32.46 -17.32 -6.29
C PRO A 402 -32.91 -17.90 -4.95
N ASP A 403 -34.23 -18.02 -4.76
CA ASP A 403 -34.84 -18.44 -3.50
C ASP A 403 -34.16 -19.66 -2.87
N SER A 404 -33.97 -19.62 -1.55
CA SER A 404 -33.32 -20.67 -0.75
C SER A 404 -34.09 -22.00 -0.68
N GLU A 405 -35.16 -22.15 -1.46
CA GLU A 405 -35.97 -23.37 -1.55
C GLU A 405 -35.56 -24.28 -2.72
N ASP A 406 -34.71 -23.82 -3.65
CA ASP A 406 -34.15 -24.66 -4.70
C ASP A 406 -32.85 -25.35 -4.23
N LEU A 407 -32.94 -26.64 -3.91
CA LEU A 407 -31.81 -27.48 -3.48
C LEU A 407 -30.86 -27.87 -4.63
N ASP A 408 -31.11 -27.42 -5.85
CA ASP A 408 -30.25 -27.70 -7.00
C ASP A 408 -28.99 -26.82 -6.97
N LEU A 409 -27.90 -27.43 -6.50
CA LEU A 409 -26.59 -26.79 -6.42
C LEU A 409 -26.09 -26.31 -7.79
N ARG A 410 -26.48 -26.96 -8.89
CA ARG A 410 -25.98 -26.61 -10.23
C ARG A 410 -26.51 -25.26 -10.67
N THR A 411 -27.81 -25.03 -10.56
CA THR A 411 -28.46 -23.75 -10.87
C THR A 411 -27.98 -22.62 -9.95
N ALA A 412 -27.75 -22.90 -8.66
CA ALA A 412 -27.20 -21.91 -7.73
C ALA A 412 -25.78 -21.46 -8.13
N VAL A 413 -24.91 -22.41 -8.49
CA VAL A 413 -23.55 -22.10 -8.95
C VAL A 413 -23.58 -21.34 -10.27
N GLU A 414 -24.40 -21.76 -11.24
CA GLU A 414 -24.54 -21.06 -12.53
C GLU A 414 -25.04 -19.62 -12.36
N ALA A 415 -25.99 -19.37 -11.45
CA ALA A 415 -26.49 -18.02 -11.17
C ALA A 415 -25.40 -17.09 -10.60
N VAL A 416 -24.61 -17.59 -9.65
CA VAL A 416 -23.49 -16.84 -9.06
C VAL A 416 -22.39 -16.58 -10.09
N GLU A 417 -22.06 -17.59 -10.91
CA GLU A 417 -21.09 -17.44 -12.00
C GLU A 417 -21.55 -16.41 -13.03
N ARG A 418 -22.82 -16.46 -13.45
CA ARG A 418 -23.43 -15.49 -14.37
C ARG A 418 -23.30 -14.07 -13.82
N GLN A 419 -23.64 -13.88 -12.55
CA GLN A 419 -23.56 -12.57 -11.90
C GLN A 419 -22.13 -12.02 -11.87
N LYS A 420 -21.15 -12.86 -11.50
CA LYS A 420 -19.74 -12.46 -11.45
C LYS A 420 -19.19 -12.11 -12.82
N ILE A 421 -19.56 -12.86 -13.86
CA ILE A 421 -19.15 -12.61 -15.25
C ILE A 421 -19.75 -11.30 -15.77
N LEU A 422 -21.05 -11.05 -15.56
CA LEU A 422 -21.70 -9.80 -15.96
C LEU A 422 -21.10 -8.58 -15.24
N LEU A 423 -20.79 -8.72 -13.95
CA LEU A 423 -20.12 -7.68 -13.17
C LEU A 423 -18.73 -7.39 -13.76
N ALA A 424 -17.95 -8.43 -14.06
CA ALA A 424 -16.65 -8.28 -14.72
C ALA A 424 -16.80 -7.62 -16.11
N GLN A 425 -17.83 -7.97 -16.88
CA GLN A 425 -18.09 -7.36 -18.18
C GLN A 425 -18.38 -5.87 -18.05
N LYS A 426 -19.17 -5.47 -17.05
CA LYS A 426 -19.48 -4.06 -16.75
C LYS A 426 -18.24 -3.28 -16.28
N LEU A 427 -17.41 -3.88 -15.42
CA LEU A 427 -16.19 -3.23 -14.90
C LEU A 427 -15.08 -3.08 -15.94
N PHE A 428 -14.94 -4.05 -16.84
CA PHE A 428 -13.81 -4.13 -17.78
C PHE A 428 -14.22 -3.90 -19.23
N GLY A 429 -15.45 -3.45 -19.49
CA GLY A 429 -15.97 -3.09 -20.81
C GLY A 429 -15.87 -4.20 -21.86
N GLY A 430 -16.03 -5.46 -21.45
CA GLY A 430 -15.93 -6.62 -22.35
C GLY A 430 -14.50 -7.07 -22.69
N ASN A 431 -13.45 -6.50 -22.08
CA ASN A 431 -12.08 -6.97 -22.29
C ASN A 431 -11.86 -8.34 -21.61
N GLN A 432 -12.02 -9.43 -22.38
CA GLN A 432 -11.99 -10.81 -21.89
C GLN A 432 -10.69 -11.18 -21.15
N ILE A 433 -9.54 -10.59 -21.51
CA ILE A 433 -8.26 -10.88 -20.82
C ILE A 433 -8.29 -10.29 -19.41
N ARG A 434 -8.78 -9.05 -19.27
CA ARG A 434 -8.90 -8.37 -17.97
C ARG A 434 -10.00 -9.01 -17.12
N MET A 435 -11.13 -9.37 -17.72
CA MET A 435 -12.22 -10.09 -17.06
C MET A 435 -11.73 -11.43 -16.51
N ALA A 436 -11.02 -12.22 -17.31
CA ALA A 436 -10.52 -13.53 -16.89
C ALA A 436 -9.52 -13.41 -15.73
N ARG A 437 -8.59 -12.44 -15.81
CA ARG A 437 -7.63 -12.15 -14.74
C ARG A 437 -8.33 -11.72 -13.44
N ALA A 438 -9.33 -10.84 -13.52
CA ALA A 438 -10.08 -10.38 -12.35
C ALA A 438 -10.97 -11.46 -11.74
N LEU A 439 -11.48 -12.39 -12.56
CA LEU A 439 -12.27 -13.54 -12.13
C LEU A 439 -11.40 -14.72 -11.65
N GLY A 440 -10.07 -14.64 -11.79
CA GLY A 440 -9.16 -15.71 -11.39
C GLY A 440 -9.24 -16.98 -12.26
N ILE A 441 -9.71 -16.85 -13.51
CA ILE A 441 -9.88 -17.97 -14.44
C ILE A 441 -9.08 -17.75 -15.73
N SER A 442 -8.83 -18.82 -16.48
CA SER A 442 -8.19 -18.69 -17.79
C SER A 442 -9.11 -17.99 -18.79
N ARG A 443 -8.55 -17.31 -19.81
CA ARG A 443 -9.32 -16.72 -20.91
C ARG A 443 -10.19 -17.76 -21.62
N GLY A 444 -9.68 -18.97 -21.83
CA GLY A 444 -10.42 -20.06 -22.45
C GLY A 444 -11.62 -20.50 -21.61
N SER A 445 -11.45 -20.59 -20.29
CA SER A 445 -12.53 -20.91 -19.34
C SER A 445 -13.62 -19.82 -19.35
N LEU A 446 -13.24 -18.54 -19.41
CA LEU A 446 -14.19 -17.44 -19.53
C LEU A 446 -14.97 -17.52 -20.85
N GLN A 447 -14.31 -17.79 -21.98
CA GLN A 447 -14.99 -17.94 -23.27
C GLN A 447 -15.99 -19.10 -23.29
N TYR A 448 -15.63 -20.23 -22.67
CA TYR A 448 -16.54 -21.36 -22.52
C TYR A 448 -17.76 -20.98 -21.68
N LYS A 449 -17.57 -20.29 -20.54
CA LYS A 449 -18.67 -19.86 -19.66
C LYS A 449 -19.56 -18.78 -20.29
N LEU A 450 -18.98 -17.83 -21.03
CA LEU A 450 -19.77 -16.83 -21.79
C LEU A 450 -20.70 -17.51 -22.81
N LYS A 451 -20.20 -18.52 -23.53
CA LYS A 451 -21.01 -19.32 -24.46
C LYS A 451 -22.07 -20.15 -23.75
N GLN A 452 -21.71 -20.82 -22.66
CA GLN A 452 -22.62 -21.67 -21.89
C GLN A 452 -23.76 -20.86 -21.26
N LEU A 453 -23.49 -19.62 -20.84
CA LEU A 453 -24.46 -18.73 -20.21
C LEU A 453 -25.18 -17.82 -21.21
N GLU A 454 -24.94 -17.94 -22.52
CA GLU A 454 -25.56 -17.09 -23.55
C GLU A 454 -25.38 -15.59 -23.26
N ILE A 455 -24.16 -15.18 -22.89
CA ILE A 455 -23.77 -13.79 -22.67
C ILE A 455 -22.87 -13.37 -23.84
N ASP A 456 -23.33 -12.39 -24.62
CA ASP A 456 -22.64 -11.82 -25.79
C ASP A 456 -21.44 -10.92 -25.44
#